data_AF-G0TUW1-F1
#
_entry.id   AF-G0TUW1-F1
#
_cell.length_a   1.000
_cell.length_b   1.000
_cell.length_c   1.000
_cell.angle_alpha   90.00
_cell.angle_beta   90.00
_cell.angle_gamma   90.00
#
_symmetry.space_group_name_H-M   'P 1'
#
loop_
_entity.id
_entity.type
_entity.pdbx_description
1 polymer ?
#
loop_
_entity_poly.entity_id
_entity_poly.type
_entity_poly.pdbx_seq_one_letter_code
_entity_poly.pdbx_strand_id
1 'polypeptide(L)'
;MDNGPHELTEVCEDTINHATVLRYPFQAIDLGWLVEYIDTCLSREERRAAALRILNDFMAFAVLHDDPFLEEATIQLSETMSSKFTDSWPKCARGTTASYDVARCVFELIRSASKCQKMSLGERNEFINNCEKHLKRIENALDSASNIAGKKKACEVLAAALSQVHELRRTPDSCDALGGLLAQLKALFFCYSPCISVYSMFCKANANGTSSYVCSESCPCFAKLKSMYTLFIRDVEKMKVIDCLLMMAVKEEDKFVSRLAEDLFTRFDCRSPFLEKPVRRIQNGALFAARVALFDAYRHVKSMLTDCRASSSSLTPLMENVVLALYIIRREMKDIKGLNEQVAPVEHALATADTAFLRLGSEKAEQHLRTLNGYIVTIFTFLSAPEFHLAVHSRDNRADVAGGKMCGNPKCANDAKNVATCGGCHATSYCGIPCRDEHWEEHKSFCAEMRSRMATPAEIKMADAPIRVLKPVGFK
;
A
#
# COMPACT_ATOMS: atom_id res chain seq x y z
N MET A 1 70.64 -2.32 -9.86
CA MET A 1 70.43 -1.93 -11.26
C MET A 1 69.02 -2.35 -11.63
N ASP A 2 68.23 -1.38 -12.08
CA ASP A 2 67.05 -1.43 -12.94
C ASP A 2 65.79 -2.26 -12.59
N ASN A 3 64.79 -1.51 -12.11
CA ASN A 3 63.41 -1.34 -12.60
C ASN A 3 62.70 -2.43 -13.43
N GLY A 4 61.54 -2.85 -12.93
CA GLY A 4 60.38 -3.34 -13.70
C GLY A 4 59.09 -3.22 -12.86
N PRO A 5 57.94 -2.83 -13.43
CA PRO A 5 56.82 -2.25 -12.69
C PRO A 5 55.95 -3.32 -12.02
N HIS A 6 55.56 -3.08 -10.77
CA HIS A 6 54.36 -3.73 -10.22
C HIS A 6 53.14 -3.11 -10.91
N GLU A 7 52.56 -3.84 -11.86
CA GLU A 7 51.22 -3.57 -12.36
C GLU A 7 50.25 -3.56 -11.17
N LEU A 8 49.69 -2.38 -10.90
CA LEU A 8 48.44 -2.24 -10.17
C LEU A 8 47.35 -2.87 -11.04
N THR A 9 47.04 -4.14 -10.81
CA THR A 9 45.75 -4.69 -11.22
C THR A 9 44.69 -4.11 -10.30
N GLU A 10 44.09 -3.00 -10.74
CA GLU A 10 42.78 -2.55 -10.33
C GLU A 10 41.79 -3.70 -10.57
N VAL A 11 41.56 -4.53 -9.56
CA VAL A 11 40.42 -5.45 -9.55
C VAL A 11 39.23 -4.64 -9.03
N CYS A 12 38.66 -3.83 -9.92
CA CYS A 12 37.29 -3.36 -9.79
C CYS A 12 36.38 -4.51 -10.24
N GLU A 13 36.05 -5.41 -9.31
CA GLU A 13 35.00 -6.41 -9.53
C GLU A 13 33.81 -6.07 -8.63
N ASP A 14 32.75 -5.58 -9.27
CA ASP A 14 31.40 -5.47 -8.74
C ASP A 14 30.89 -6.85 -8.30
N THR A 15 31.24 -7.26 -7.08
CA THR A 15 30.70 -8.49 -6.47
C THR A 15 29.23 -8.29 -6.10
N ILE A 16 28.33 -8.68 -7.01
CA ILE A 16 26.90 -8.81 -6.72
C ILE A 16 26.71 -10.00 -5.76
N ASN A 17 26.24 -9.74 -4.54
CA ASN A 17 25.98 -10.78 -3.56
C ASN A 17 24.57 -11.39 -3.75
N HIS A 18 24.54 -12.60 -4.29
CA HIS A 18 23.32 -13.39 -4.54
C HIS A 18 22.63 -13.93 -3.28
N ALA A 19 23.18 -13.73 -2.08
CA ALA A 19 22.53 -14.10 -0.82
C ALA A 19 21.39 -13.15 -0.40
N THR A 20 21.16 -12.08 -1.17
CA THR A 20 20.17 -11.04 -0.87
C THR A 20 18.80 -11.44 -1.43
N VAL A 21 17.94 -12.06 -0.61
CA VAL A 21 16.54 -12.32 -0.98
C VAL A 21 15.73 -11.05 -0.71
N LEU A 22 15.62 -10.18 -1.71
CA LEU A 22 14.65 -9.09 -1.70
C LEU A 22 13.25 -9.71 -1.90
N ARG A 23 12.44 -9.78 -0.84
CA ARG A 23 11.03 -10.22 -0.92
C ARG A 23 10.15 -9.09 -1.46
N TYR A 24 9.09 -8.69 -0.77
CA TYR A 24 8.29 -7.52 -1.13
C TYR A 24 9.16 -6.24 -1.18
N PRO A 25 8.98 -5.34 -2.17
CA PRO A 25 7.96 -5.32 -3.25
C PRO A 25 8.44 -5.93 -4.58
N PHE A 26 9.37 -6.86 -4.57
CA PHE A 26 9.97 -7.42 -5.80
C PHE A 26 9.64 -8.90 -6.01
N GLN A 27 9.19 -9.60 -4.95
CA GLN A 27 8.78 -11.00 -5.00
C GLN A 27 7.49 -11.22 -4.20
N ALA A 28 6.94 -12.43 -4.32
CA ALA A 28 5.75 -12.86 -3.60
C ALA A 28 5.88 -12.65 -2.07
N ILE A 29 4.79 -12.21 -1.45
CA ILE A 29 4.65 -12.05 0.00
C ILE A 29 4.31 -13.42 0.59
N ASP A 30 5.09 -13.85 1.58
CA ASP A 30 4.82 -15.07 2.35
C ASP A 30 4.05 -14.71 3.62
N LEU A 31 2.86 -15.29 3.76
CA LEU A 31 1.93 -15.03 4.87
C LEU A 31 1.74 -16.26 5.78
N GLY A 32 2.58 -17.29 5.65
CA GLY A 32 2.49 -18.49 6.52
C GLY A 32 2.61 -18.14 8.01
N TRP A 33 3.48 -17.20 8.36
CA TRP A 33 3.65 -16.70 9.72
C TRP A 33 2.38 -16.03 10.28
N LEU A 34 1.54 -15.44 9.41
CA LEU A 34 0.31 -14.76 9.83
C LEU A 34 -0.78 -15.77 10.17
N VAL A 35 -0.82 -16.89 9.43
CA VAL A 35 -1.69 -18.03 9.77
C VAL A 35 -1.29 -18.63 11.10
N GLU A 36 0.02 -18.87 11.30
CA GLU A 36 0.55 -19.36 12.57
C GLU A 36 0.19 -18.42 13.72
N TYR A 37 0.41 -17.12 13.55
CA TYR A 37 0.03 -16.09 14.51
C TYR A 37 -1.45 -16.18 14.90
N ILE A 38 -2.37 -16.27 13.93
CA ILE A 38 -3.80 -16.38 14.19
C ILE A 38 -4.10 -17.66 14.99
N ASP A 39 -3.42 -18.76 14.67
CA ASP A 39 -3.60 -20.05 15.34
C ASP A 39 -3.04 -20.06 16.78
N THR A 40 -1.91 -19.40 17.03
CA THR A 40 -1.21 -19.50 18.31
C THR A 40 -1.52 -18.36 19.27
N CYS A 41 -1.81 -17.16 18.75
CA CYS A 41 -1.90 -15.94 19.55
C CYS A 41 -3.34 -15.46 19.76
N LEU A 42 -4.29 -15.83 18.89
CA LEU A 42 -5.69 -15.45 19.05
C LEU A 42 -6.52 -16.54 19.72
N SER A 43 -7.50 -16.11 20.52
CA SER A 43 -8.51 -17.01 21.06
C SER A 43 -9.25 -17.73 19.94
N ARG A 44 -9.69 -18.97 20.19
CA ARG A 44 -10.30 -19.81 19.16
C ARG A 44 -11.50 -19.13 18.50
N GLU A 45 -12.28 -18.42 19.29
CA GLU A 45 -13.48 -17.68 18.91
C GLU A 45 -13.17 -16.48 17.99
N GLU A 46 -12.00 -15.87 18.13
CA GLU A 46 -11.60 -14.69 17.36
C GLU A 46 -10.97 -15.02 16.01
N ARG A 47 -10.39 -16.23 15.84
CA ARG A 47 -9.57 -16.58 14.66
C ARG A 47 -10.24 -16.32 13.32
N ARG A 48 -11.48 -16.82 13.15
CA ARG A 48 -12.22 -16.66 11.90
C ARG A 48 -12.58 -15.20 11.64
N ALA A 49 -13.00 -14.46 12.66
CA ALA A 49 -13.32 -13.04 12.51
C ALA A 49 -12.07 -12.22 12.16
N ALA A 50 -10.92 -12.54 12.77
CA ALA A 50 -9.63 -11.92 12.47
C ALA A 50 -9.23 -12.15 11.02
N ALA A 51 -9.26 -13.42 10.60
CA ALA A 51 -8.94 -13.84 9.24
C ALA A 51 -9.78 -13.12 8.18
N LEU A 52 -11.11 -13.07 8.36
CA LEU A 52 -12.00 -12.39 7.42
C LEU A 52 -11.74 -10.88 7.34
N ARG A 53 -11.40 -10.22 8.46
CA ARG A 53 -11.01 -8.81 8.48
C ARG A 53 -9.69 -8.59 7.74
N ILE A 54 -8.66 -9.34 8.11
CA ILE A 54 -7.32 -9.27 7.48
C ILE A 54 -7.42 -9.48 5.97
N LEU A 55 -8.16 -10.49 5.52
CA LEU A 55 -8.36 -10.75 4.09
C LEU A 55 -9.08 -9.60 3.40
N ASN A 56 -10.09 -9.00 4.04
CA ASN A 56 -10.77 -7.83 3.48
C ASN A 56 -9.81 -6.64 3.32
N ASP A 57 -9.03 -6.36 4.35
CA ASP A 57 -8.04 -5.29 4.36
C ASP A 57 -7.02 -5.51 3.22
N PHE A 58 -6.49 -6.73 3.07
CA PHE A 58 -5.54 -7.02 2.00
C PHE A 58 -6.16 -6.93 0.60
N MET A 59 -7.37 -7.46 0.40
CA MET A 59 -8.10 -7.28 -0.86
C MET A 59 -8.29 -5.80 -1.18
N ALA A 60 -8.65 -4.98 -0.19
CA ALA A 60 -8.85 -3.54 -0.38
C ALA A 60 -7.55 -2.86 -0.84
N PHE A 61 -6.43 -3.07 -0.15
CA PHE A 61 -5.15 -2.46 -0.54
C PHE A 61 -4.60 -3.01 -1.86
N ALA A 62 -4.84 -4.29 -2.18
CA ALA A 62 -4.48 -4.86 -3.47
C ALA A 62 -5.25 -4.19 -4.61
N VAL A 63 -6.57 -3.99 -4.46
CA VAL A 63 -7.42 -3.30 -5.44
C VAL A 63 -7.05 -1.82 -5.60
N LEU A 64 -6.74 -1.15 -4.49
CA LEU A 64 -6.46 0.29 -4.46
C LEU A 64 -5.14 0.65 -5.12
N HIS A 65 -4.12 -0.18 -4.97
CA HIS A 65 -2.80 0.05 -5.55
C HIS A 65 -2.52 -0.75 -6.83
N ASP A 66 -3.43 -1.64 -7.22
CA ASP A 66 -3.17 -2.68 -8.22
C ASP A 66 -1.89 -3.47 -7.87
N ASP A 67 -1.74 -3.86 -6.59
CA ASP A 67 -0.55 -4.55 -6.06
C ASP A 67 -0.59 -6.05 -6.40
N PRO A 68 0.23 -6.54 -7.35
CA PRO A 68 0.16 -7.93 -7.78
C PRO A 68 0.69 -8.91 -6.72
N PHE A 69 1.60 -8.46 -5.85
CA PHE A 69 2.19 -9.32 -4.82
C PHE A 69 1.24 -9.49 -3.64
N LEU A 70 0.55 -8.40 -3.26
CA LEU A 70 -0.50 -8.48 -2.25
C LEU A 70 -1.74 -9.20 -2.78
N GLU A 71 -2.09 -9.03 -4.07
CA GLU A 71 -3.17 -9.80 -4.72
C GLU A 71 -2.94 -11.31 -4.58
N GLU A 72 -1.77 -11.78 -5.00
CA GLU A 72 -1.43 -13.21 -4.96
C GLU A 72 -1.38 -13.75 -3.53
N ALA A 73 -0.76 -13.02 -2.62
CA ALA A 73 -0.67 -13.45 -1.21
C ALA A 73 -2.05 -13.50 -0.52
N THR A 74 -2.96 -12.60 -0.89
CA THR A 74 -4.34 -12.61 -0.38
C THR A 74 -5.09 -13.87 -0.81
N ILE A 75 -4.85 -14.35 -2.03
CA ILE A 75 -5.48 -15.57 -2.55
C ILE A 75 -4.94 -16.79 -1.81
N GLN A 76 -3.62 -16.93 -1.73
CA GLN A 76 -2.97 -18.03 -1.02
C GLN A 76 -3.39 -18.08 0.46
N LEU A 77 -3.52 -16.90 1.09
CA LEU A 77 -4.03 -16.80 2.45
C LEU A 77 -5.50 -17.23 2.54
N SER A 78 -6.35 -16.79 1.61
CA SER A 78 -7.77 -17.17 1.56
C SER A 78 -7.97 -18.68 1.38
N GLU A 79 -7.16 -19.32 0.53
CA GLU A 79 -7.17 -20.78 0.32
C GLU A 79 -6.74 -21.52 1.59
N THR A 80 -5.64 -21.10 2.20
CA THR A 80 -5.13 -21.66 3.47
C THR A 80 -6.14 -21.50 4.61
N MET A 81 -6.83 -20.37 4.68
CA MET A 81 -7.86 -20.14 5.70
C MET A 81 -9.14 -20.94 5.42
N SER A 82 -9.49 -21.18 4.16
CA SER A 82 -10.68 -21.96 3.79
C SER A 82 -10.59 -23.42 4.25
N SER A 83 -9.40 -24.03 4.18
CA SER A 83 -9.17 -25.36 4.77
C SER A 83 -9.32 -25.31 6.30
N LYS A 84 -8.71 -24.31 6.96
CA LYS A 84 -8.82 -24.11 8.41
C LYS A 84 -10.25 -23.85 8.90
N PHE A 85 -11.07 -23.13 8.13
CA PHE A 85 -12.49 -22.87 8.42
C PHE A 85 -13.35 -24.15 8.42
N THR A 86 -12.91 -25.16 7.68
CA THR A 86 -13.59 -26.45 7.59
C THR A 86 -13.16 -27.37 8.72
N ASP A 87 -11.86 -27.38 9.04
CA ASP A 87 -11.26 -28.42 9.87
C ASP A 87 -11.09 -28.03 11.35
N SER A 88 -10.83 -26.74 11.66
CA SER A 88 -10.29 -26.36 12.97
C SER A 88 -10.89 -25.10 13.61
N TRP A 89 -11.29 -24.11 12.80
CA TRP A 89 -11.79 -22.82 13.31
C TRP A 89 -13.31 -22.81 13.45
N PRO A 90 -13.86 -22.07 14.43
CA PRO A 90 -15.30 -22.07 14.70
C PRO A 90 -16.12 -21.45 13.57
N LYS A 91 -17.40 -21.83 13.50
CA LYS A 91 -18.36 -21.25 12.55
C LYS A 91 -18.67 -19.80 12.93
N CYS A 92 -18.80 -18.93 11.93
CA CYS A 92 -19.18 -17.53 12.14
C CYS A 92 -20.67 -17.40 12.46
N ALA A 93 -21.06 -16.35 13.17
CA ALA A 93 -22.46 -15.97 13.32
C ALA A 93 -23.11 -15.70 11.94
N ARG A 94 -24.37 -16.13 11.77
CA ARG A 94 -25.14 -15.98 10.53
C ARG A 94 -25.17 -14.50 10.09
N GLY A 95 -24.79 -14.22 8.84
CA GLY A 95 -24.82 -12.88 8.22
C GLY A 95 -23.45 -12.23 8.01
N THR A 96 -22.45 -12.53 8.85
CA THR A 96 -21.10 -11.89 8.78
C THR A 96 -20.29 -12.30 7.55
N THR A 97 -20.56 -13.48 6.99
CA THR A 97 -19.82 -14.00 5.82
C THR A 97 -20.36 -13.48 4.50
N ALA A 98 -21.63 -13.06 4.42
CA ALA A 98 -22.27 -12.75 3.15
C ALA A 98 -21.59 -11.58 2.41
N SER A 99 -21.30 -10.47 3.11
CA SER A 99 -20.59 -9.34 2.51
C SER A 99 -19.16 -9.69 2.10
N TYR A 100 -18.47 -10.50 2.91
CA TYR A 100 -17.14 -10.99 2.59
C TYR A 100 -17.16 -11.89 1.33
N ASP A 101 -18.11 -12.81 1.24
CA ASP A 101 -18.22 -13.74 0.11
C ASP A 101 -18.46 -12.98 -1.20
N VAL A 102 -19.28 -11.92 -1.16
CA VAL A 102 -19.48 -11.02 -2.31
C VAL A 102 -18.21 -10.23 -2.61
N ALA A 103 -17.57 -9.61 -1.62
CA ALA A 103 -16.33 -8.86 -1.82
C ALA A 103 -15.22 -9.74 -2.43
N ARG A 104 -15.05 -10.96 -1.92
CA ARG A 104 -14.10 -11.95 -2.45
C ARG A 104 -14.43 -12.36 -3.89
N CYS A 105 -15.70 -12.60 -4.18
CA CYS A 105 -16.14 -12.91 -5.55
C CYS A 105 -15.84 -11.76 -6.51
N VAL A 106 -16.11 -10.51 -6.12
CA VAL A 106 -15.81 -9.32 -6.94
C VAL A 106 -14.29 -9.13 -7.09
N PHE A 107 -13.51 -9.37 -6.03
CA PHE A 107 -12.05 -9.34 -6.08
C PHE A 107 -11.46 -10.31 -7.10
N GLU A 108 -11.97 -11.55 -7.16
CA GLU A 108 -11.57 -12.53 -8.19
C GLU A 108 -11.93 -12.08 -9.62
N LEU A 109 -13.08 -11.39 -9.79
CA LEU A 109 -13.47 -10.79 -11.06
C LEU A 109 -12.54 -9.64 -11.47
N ILE A 110 -12.14 -8.77 -10.53
CA ILE A 110 -11.16 -7.69 -10.75
C ILE A 110 -9.85 -8.27 -11.25
N ARG A 111 -9.34 -9.31 -10.59
CA ARG A 111 -8.11 -10.01 -10.99
C ARG A 111 -8.20 -10.61 -12.39
N SER A 112 -9.33 -11.23 -12.70
CA SER A 112 -9.54 -11.85 -14.01
C SER A 112 -9.64 -10.78 -15.10
N ALA A 113 -10.32 -9.66 -14.81
CA ALA A 113 -10.43 -8.51 -15.69
C ALA A 113 -9.06 -7.85 -15.97
N SER A 114 -8.18 -7.72 -14.97
CA SER A 114 -6.84 -7.13 -15.14
C SER A 114 -5.93 -7.96 -16.05
N LYS A 115 -6.16 -9.27 -16.12
CA LYS A 115 -5.43 -10.22 -16.99
C LYS A 115 -6.09 -10.42 -18.36
N CYS A 116 -7.30 -9.89 -18.57
CA CYS A 116 -8.14 -10.13 -19.73
C CYS A 116 -7.48 -9.74 -21.08
N GLN A 117 -6.66 -8.68 -21.11
CA GLN A 117 -5.96 -8.27 -22.34
C GLN A 117 -4.95 -9.30 -22.85
N LYS A 118 -4.47 -10.21 -21.99
CA LYS A 118 -3.51 -11.28 -22.35
C LYS A 118 -4.20 -12.58 -22.73
N MET A 119 -5.52 -12.67 -22.60
CA MET A 119 -6.31 -13.86 -22.86
C MET A 119 -6.66 -14.00 -24.34
N SER A 120 -6.73 -15.24 -24.82
CA SER A 120 -7.30 -15.58 -26.12
C SER A 120 -8.77 -15.19 -26.21
N LEU A 121 -9.31 -15.07 -27.43
CA LEU A 121 -10.72 -14.71 -27.63
C LEU A 121 -11.69 -15.69 -26.93
N GLY A 122 -11.36 -16.99 -26.91
CA GLY A 122 -12.15 -18.00 -26.21
C GLY A 122 -12.18 -17.79 -24.70
N GLU A 123 -11.01 -17.61 -24.09
CA GLU A 123 -10.87 -17.32 -22.65
C GLU A 123 -11.56 -16.00 -22.27
N ARG A 124 -11.51 -14.98 -23.13
CA ARG A 124 -12.22 -13.70 -22.90
C ARG A 124 -13.74 -13.88 -22.91
N ASN A 125 -14.27 -14.63 -23.87
CA ASN A 125 -15.70 -14.93 -23.91
C ASN A 125 -16.15 -15.74 -22.68
N GLU A 126 -15.33 -16.69 -22.23
CA GLU A 126 -15.59 -17.43 -20.99
C GLU A 126 -15.58 -16.50 -19.77
N PHE A 127 -14.58 -15.62 -19.65
CA PHE A 127 -14.51 -14.61 -18.61
C PHE A 127 -15.76 -13.71 -18.59
N ILE A 128 -16.17 -13.19 -19.74
CA ILE A 128 -17.36 -12.33 -19.87
C ILE A 128 -18.62 -13.07 -19.39
N ASN A 129 -18.79 -14.33 -19.78
CA ASN A 129 -19.92 -15.15 -19.35
C ASN A 129 -19.91 -15.44 -17.85
N ASN A 130 -18.73 -15.75 -17.29
CA ASN A 130 -18.58 -15.96 -15.86
C ASN A 130 -18.85 -14.66 -15.09
N CYS A 131 -18.33 -13.53 -15.55
CA CYS A 131 -18.56 -12.22 -14.97
C CYS A 131 -20.06 -11.91 -14.89
N GLU A 132 -20.80 -12.06 -16.00
CA GLU A 132 -22.26 -11.83 -16.00
C GLU A 132 -23.00 -12.73 -15.01
N LYS A 133 -22.65 -14.03 -14.99
CA LYS A 133 -23.27 -15.01 -14.10
C LYS A 133 -23.06 -14.63 -12.63
N HIS A 134 -21.86 -14.19 -12.27
CA HIS A 134 -21.55 -13.75 -10.90
C HIS A 134 -22.25 -12.45 -10.54
N LEU A 135 -22.28 -11.45 -11.43
CA LEU A 135 -22.98 -10.19 -11.21
C LEU A 135 -24.50 -10.40 -11.04
N LYS A 136 -25.13 -11.25 -11.85
CA LYS A 136 -26.56 -11.61 -11.71
C LYS A 136 -26.87 -12.33 -10.39
N ARG A 137 -25.94 -13.15 -9.89
CA ARG A 137 -26.10 -13.78 -8.56
C ARG A 137 -26.08 -12.74 -7.44
N ILE A 138 -25.21 -11.74 -7.55
CA ILE A 138 -25.15 -10.62 -6.60
C ILE A 138 -26.43 -9.79 -6.67
N GLU A 139 -26.94 -9.52 -7.87
CA GLU A 139 -28.20 -8.80 -8.12
C GLU A 139 -29.38 -9.49 -7.42
N ASN A 140 -29.57 -10.79 -7.66
CA ASN A 140 -30.62 -11.57 -7.03
C ASN A 140 -30.52 -11.58 -5.50
N ALA A 141 -29.29 -11.65 -4.96
CA ALA A 141 -29.07 -11.60 -3.52
C ALA A 141 -29.43 -10.22 -2.94
N LEU A 142 -29.10 -9.13 -3.64
CA LEU A 142 -29.48 -7.76 -3.25
C LEU A 142 -30.99 -7.55 -3.24
N ASP A 143 -31.70 -8.06 -4.24
CA ASP A 143 -33.16 -7.94 -4.34
C ASP A 143 -33.87 -8.63 -3.19
N SER A 144 -33.37 -9.80 -2.78
CA SER A 144 -33.89 -10.55 -1.64
C SER A 144 -33.62 -9.93 -0.27
N ALA A 145 -32.67 -9.00 -0.17
CA ALA A 145 -32.27 -8.39 1.09
C ALA A 145 -33.05 -7.10 1.38
N SER A 146 -33.79 -7.07 2.50
CA SER A 146 -34.71 -5.99 2.83
C SER A 146 -34.08 -4.73 3.44
N ASN A 147 -32.84 -4.78 3.96
CA ASN A 147 -32.18 -3.62 4.59
C ASN A 147 -30.65 -3.71 4.54
N ILE A 148 -30.04 -3.32 3.41
CA ILE A 148 -28.57 -3.17 3.30
C ILE A 148 -28.23 -1.68 3.19
N ALA A 149 -27.42 -1.17 4.12
CA ALA A 149 -26.87 0.18 4.01
C ALA A 149 -26.06 0.30 2.72
N GLY A 150 -26.32 1.32 1.90
CA GLY A 150 -25.67 1.46 0.60
C GLY A 150 -26.27 0.62 -0.53
N LYS A 151 -27.40 -0.11 -0.31
CA LYS A 151 -28.09 -0.92 -1.35
C LYS A 151 -28.29 -0.16 -2.66
N LYS A 152 -28.78 1.08 -2.59
CA LYS A 152 -29.01 1.92 -3.78
C LYS A 152 -27.73 2.08 -4.61
N LYS A 153 -26.61 2.42 -3.95
CA LYS A 153 -25.33 2.61 -4.64
C LYS A 153 -24.82 1.29 -5.23
N ALA A 154 -24.96 0.18 -4.49
CA ALA A 154 -24.59 -1.15 -4.98
C ALA A 154 -25.39 -1.53 -6.24
N CYS A 155 -26.71 -1.29 -6.25
CA CYS A 155 -27.57 -1.54 -7.42
C CYS A 155 -27.16 -0.68 -8.63
N GLU A 156 -26.88 0.62 -8.42
CA GLU A 156 -26.43 1.52 -9.49
C GLU A 156 -25.11 1.05 -10.12
N VAL A 157 -24.12 0.71 -9.28
CA VAL A 157 -22.81 0.25 -9.72
C VAL A 157 -22.92 -1.12 -10.40
N LEU A 158 -23.77 -2.01 -9.89
CA LEU A 158 -24.00 -3.34 -10.47
C LEU A 158 -24.64 -3.24 -11.86
N ALA A 159 -25.66 -2.39 -12.01
CA ALA A 159 -26.29 -2.13 -13.31
C ALA A 159 -25.27 -1.56 -14.31
N ALA A 160 -24.41 -0.64 -13.88
CA ALA A 160 -23.33 -0.11 -14.71
C ALA A 160 -22.33 -1.21 -15.11
N ALA A 161 -21.93 -2.09 -14.17
CA ALA A 161 -21.04 -3.22 -14.47
C ALA A 161 -21.66 -4.18 -15.49
N LEU A 162 -22.94 -4.55 -15.32
CA LEU A 162 -23.66 -5.40 -16.27
C LEU A 162 -23.75 -4.76 -17.66
N SER A 163 -23.96 -3.44 -17.73
CA SER A 163 -23.95 -2.72 -19.00
C SER A 163 -22.59 -2.81 -19.71
N GLN A 164 -21.47 -2.74 -18.98
CA GLN A 164 -20.13 -2.91 -19.56
C GLN A 164 -19.88 -4.34 -20.04
N VAL A 165 -20.38 -5.34 -19.30
CA VAL A 165 -20.34 -6.75 -19.73
C VAL A 165 -21.11 -6.97 -21.03
N HIS A 166 -22.29 -6.36 -21.18
CA HIS A 166 -23.06 -6.42 -22.42
C HIS A 166 -22.35 -5.74 -23.58
N GLU A 167 -21.60 -4.67 -23.34
CA GLU A 167 -20.79 -4.04 -24.37
C GLU A 167 -19.62 -4.92 -24.79
N LEU A 168 -18.89 -5.50 -23.83
CA LEU A 168 -17.82 -6.47 -24.10
C LEU A 168 -18.30 -7.70 -24.87
N ARG A 169 -19.55 -8.13 -24.70
CA ARG A 169 -20.12 -9.21 -25.53
C ARG A 169 -20.23 -8.83 -27.01
N ARG A 170 -20.53 -7.58 -27.31
CA ARG A 170 -20.62 -7.07 -28.68
C ARG A 170 -19.23 -6.78 -29.24
N THR A 171 -18.35 -6.23 -28.40
CA THR A 171 -16.99 -5.79 -28.75
C THR A 171 -15.96 -6.37 -27.76
N PRO A 172 -15.60 -7.67 -27.87
CA PRO A 172 -14.72 -8.33 -26.89
C PRO A 172 -13.30 -7.76 -26.76
N ASP A 173 -12.85 -7.01 -27.77
CA ASP A 173 -11.55 -6.33 -27.80
C ASP A 173 -11.61 -4.88 -27.29
N SER A 174 -12.77 -4.39 -26.86
CA SER A 174 -12.94 -3.00 -26.42
C SER A 174 -12.21 -2.74 -25.10
N CYS A 175 -11.08 -2.02 -25.21
CA CYS A 175 -10.30 -1.60 -24.04
C CYS A 175 -11.10 -0.63 -23.15
N ASP A 176 -11.93 0.23 -23.75
CA ASP A 176 -12.76 1.18 -23.01
C ASP A 176 -13.84 0.47 -22.19
N ALA A 177 -14.50 -0.54 -22.78
CA ALA A 177 -15.49 -1.32 -22.06
C ALA A 177 -14.85 -2.18 -20.96
N LEU A 178 -13.65 -2.72 -21.19
CA LEU A 178 -12.90 -3.46 -20.16
C LEU A 178 -12.45 -2.54 -19.02
N GLY A 179 -11.95 -1.34 -19.34
CA GLY A 179 -11.58 -0.32 -18.35
C GLY A 179 -12.79 0.16 -17.55
N GLY A 180 -13.92 0.39 -18.22
CA GLY A 180 -15.21 0.71 -17.60
C GLY A 180 -15.68 -0.40 -16.67
N LEU A 181 -15.64 -1.66 -17.10
CA LEU A 181 -15.97 -2.82 -16.27
C LEU A 181 -15.07 -2.89 -15.04
N LEU A 182 -13.75 -2.76 -15.21
CA LEU A 182 -12.80 -2.80 -14.11
C LEU A 182 -13.11 -1.70 -13.08
N ALA A 183 -13.38 -0.48 -13.51
CA ALA A 183 -13.76 0.62 -12.62
C ALA A 183 -15.05 0.33 -11.84
N GLN A 184 -16.08 -0.24 -12.50
CA GLN A 184 -17.32 -0.61 -11.80
C GLN A 184 -17.13 -1.78 -10.85
N LEU A 185 -16.31 -2.77 -11.20
CA LEU A 185 -15.98 -3.88 -10.29
C LEU A 185 -15.25 -3.38 -9.04
N LYS A 186 -14.28 -2.46 -9.18
CA LYS A 186 -13.62 -1.82 -8.03
C LYS A 186 -14.63 -1.06 -7.16
N ALA A 187 -15.51 -0.27 -7.76
CA ALA A 187 -16.56 0.44 -7.02
C ALA A 187 -17.54 -0.54 -6.32
N LEU A 188 -17.87 -1.66 -6.96
CA LEU A 188 -18.74 -2.69 -6.40
C LEU A 188 -18.08 -3.38 -5.21
N PHE A 189 -16.78 -3.70 -5.30
CA PHE A 189 -16.01 -4.25 -4.18
C PHE A 189 -16.15 -3.37 -2.92
N PHE A 190 -16.00 -2.05 -3.05
CA PHE A 190 -16.13 -1.10 -1.94
C PHE A 190 -17.57 -0.85 -1.48
N CYS A 191 -18.59 -1.36 -2.18
CA CYS A 191 -19.96 -1.41 -1.63
C CYS A 191 -20.12 -2.50 -0.56
N TYR A 192 -19.24 -3.51 -0.54
CA TYR A 192 -19.28 -4.64 0.39
C TYR A 192 -18.08 -4.71 1.35
N SER A 193 -17.02 -3.93 1.08
CA SER A 193 -15.86 -3.78 1.96
C SER A 193 -16.13 -2.72 3.04
N PRO A 194 -15.74 -2.94 4.32
CA PRO A 194 -15.87 -1.95 5.38
C PRO A 194 -14.85 -0.79 5.29
N CYS A 195 -14.04 -0.73 4.23
CA CYS A 195 -12.97 0.26 4.03
C CYS A 195 -13.46 1.59 3.42
N ILE A 196 -14.59 2.14 3.89
CA ILE A 196 -15.26 3.28 3.24
C ILE A 196 -14.40 4.56 3.29
N SER A 197 -13.83 4.86 4.45
CA SER A 197 -13.02 6.06 4.68
C SER A 197 -11.69 5.99 3.94
N VAL A 198 -11.07 4.81 3.88
CA VAL A 198 -9.88 4.53 3.08
C VAL A 198 -10.21 4.67 1.59
N TYR A 199 -11.30 4.05 1.11
CA TYR A 199 -11.69 4.16 -0.30
C TYR A 199 -11.97 5.61 -0.72
N SER A 200 -12.68 6.38 0.11
CA SER A 200 -12.96 7.80 -0.14
C SER A 200 -11.68 8.63 -0.29
N MET A 201 -10.66 8.33 0.52
CA MET A 201 -9.36 8.98 0.45
C MET A 201 -8.64 8.68 -0.88
N PHE A 202 -8.68 7.44 -1.36
CA PHE A 202 -8.13 7.08 -2.67
C PHE A 202 -8.89 7.71 -3.83
N CYS A 203 -10.22 7.78 -3.76
CA CYS A 203 -11.02 8.47 -4.76
C CYS A 203 -10.63 9.95 -4.88
N LYS A 204 -10.39 10.63 -3.75
CA LYS A 204 -9.92 12.02 -3.73
C LYS A 204 -8.52 12.16 -4.33
N ALA A 205 -7.59 11.28 -3.96
CA ALA A 205 -6.24 11.27 -4.52
C ALA A 205 -6.25 11.08 -6.04
N ASN A 206 -7.01 10.10 -6.53
CA ASN A 206 -7.16 9.85 -7.97
C ASN A 206 -7.79 11.05 -8.70
N ALA A 207 -8.81 11.69 -8.12
CA ALA A 207 -9.41 12.91 -8.69
C ALA A 207 -8.42 14.09 -8.75
N ASN A 208 -7.48 14.15 -7.80
CA ASN A 208 -6.43 15.18 -7.75
C ASN A 208 -5.20 14.80 -8.61
N GLY A 209 -5.22 13.66 -9.29
CA GLY A 209 -4.10 13.25 -10.14
C GLY A 209 -2.93 12.62 -9.39
N THR A 210 -3.09 12.27 -8.12
CA THR A 210 -2.07 11.60 -7.31
C THR A 210 -2.30 10.09 -7.26
N SER A 211 -2.64 9.50 -8.42
CA SER A 211 -2.77 8.05 -8.54
C SER A 211 -1.44 7.36 -8.17
N SER A 212 -1.46 6.08 -7.82
CA SER A 212 -0.29 5.42 -7.25
C SER A 212 0.03 4.09 -7.92
N TYR A 213 1.25 3.58 -7.71
CA TYR A 213 1.65 2.23 -8.15
C TYR A 213 2.68 1.64 -7.20
N VAL A 214 2.67 0.31 -7.07
CA VAL A 214 3.64 -0.40 -6.21
C VAL A 214 5.00 -0.49 -6.90
N CYS A 215 6.06 -0.36 -6.10
CA CYS A 215 7.43 -0.54 -6.53
C CYS A 215 7.62 -1.93 -7.18
N SER A 216 8.50 -2.01 -8.17
CA SER A 216 8.74 -3.22 -8.96
C SER A 216 10.20 -3.27 -9.39
N GLU A 217 10.65 -4.40 -9.96
CA GLU A 217 12.05 -4.55 -10.43
C GLU A 217 12.44 -3.53 -11.51
N SER A 218 11.46 -2.97 -12.22
CA SER A 218 11.68 -1.89 -13.19
C SER A 218 11.86 -0.50 -12.57
N CYS A 219 11.73 -0.39 -11.25
CA CYS A 219 11.90 0.87 -10.51
C CYS A 219 13.38 1.12 -10.15
N PRO A 220 13.88 2.37 -10.19
CA PRO A 220 15.22 2.72 -9.69
C PRO A 220 15.48 2.32 -8.24
N CYS A 221 14.43 2.21 -7.41
CA CYS A 221 14.53 1.68 -6.04
C CYS A 221 15.16 0.29 -6.01
N PHE A 222 14.88 -0.55 -7.00
CA PHE A 222 15.45 -1.88 -7.12
C PHE A 222 16.97 -1.83 -7.33
N ALA A 223 17.44 -1.01 -8.27
CA ALA A 223 18.87 -0.84 -8.55
C ALA A 223 19.63 -0.25 -7.34
N LYS A 224 19.04 0.72 -6.63
CA LYS A 224 19.61 1.33 -5.41
C LYS A 224 19.74 0.31 -4.27
N LEU A 225 18.76 -0.57 -4.11
CA LEU A 225 18.79 -1.63 -3.08
C LEU A 225 19.79 -2.73 -3.43
N LYS A 226 19.88 -3.13 -4.70
CA LYS A 226 20.80 -4.18 -5.19
C LYS A 226 22.28 -3.81 -5.10
N SER A 227 22.62 -2.53 -5.35
CA SER A 227 24.02 -2.08 -5.49
C SER A 227 24.71 -1.69 -4.17
N MET A 228 23.97 -1.31 -3.13
CA MET A 228 24.57 -0.73 -1.92
C MET A 228 24.45 -1.57 -0.66
N TYR A 229 23.47 -2.47 -0.54
CA TYR A 229 23.10 -3.01 0.77
C TYR A 229 22.69 -4.49 0.75
N THR A 230 23.59 -5.32 1.26
CA THR A 230 23.44 -6.77 1.40
C THR A 230 22.75 -7.19 2.70
N LEU A 231 21.72 -6.46 3.12
CA LEU A 231 20.98 -6.76 4.34
C LEU A 231 19.67 -7.44 3.99
N PHE A 232 19.42 -8.60 4.61
CA PHE A 232 18.16 -9.32 4.52
C PHE A 232 17.00 -8.37 4.82
N ILE A 233 16.24 -8.03 3.79
CA ILE A 233 14.96 -7.34 3.92
C ILE A 233 13.89 -8.39 4.28
N ARG A 234 14.13 -9.14 5.37
CA ARG A 234 13.36 -10.36 5.70
C ARG A 234 11.97 -10.11 6.29
N ASP A 235 11.59 -8.86 6.52
CA ASP A 235 10.38 -8.53 7.28
C ASP A 235 9.53 -7.42 6.65
N VAL A 236 9.85 -7.00 5.43
CA VAL A 236 9.10 -5.91 4.79
C VAL A 236 7.70 -6.33 4.41
N GLU A 237 7.49 -7.60 4.10
CA GLU A 237 6.15 -8.15 3.98
C GLU A 237 5.33 -7.98 5.27
N LYS A 238 5.93 -8.19 6.45
CA LYS A 238 5.29 -7.96 7.74
C LYS A 238 4.95 -6.48 7.93
N MET A 239 5.85 -5.60 7.52
CA MET A 239 5.62 -4.15 7.58
C MET A 239 4.54 -3.70 6.61
N LYS A 240 4.46 -4.30 5.42
CA LYS A 240 3.36 -4.05 4.48
C LYS A 240 2.03 -4.49 5.09
N VAL A 241 1.99 -5.66 5.72
CA VAL A 241 0.82 -6.14 6.47
C VAL A 241 0.43 -5.13 7.56
N ILE A 242 1.39 -4.72 8.39
CA ILE A 242 1.15 -3.74 9.47
C ILE A 242 0.66 -2.41 8.89
N ASP A 243 1.27 -1.89 7.81
CA ASP A 243 0.88 -0.63 7.18
C ASP A 243 -0.60 -0.64 6.79
N CYS A 244 -1.06 -1.73 6.15
CA CYS A 244 -2.48 -1.95 5.84
C CYS A 244 -3.36 -1.89 7.10
N LEU A 245 -2.98 -2.63 8.15
CA LEU A 245 -3.78 -2.72 9.38
C LEU A 245 -3.82 -1.39 10.16
N LEU A 246 -2.72 -0.63 10.18
CA LEU A 246 -2.67 0.68 10.86
C LEU A 246 -3.69 1.65 10.27
N MET A 247 -3.79 1.68 8.94
CA MET A 247 -4.75 2.52 8.24
C MET A 247 -6.19 2.14 8.58
N MET A 248 -6.49 0.85 8.62
CA MET A 248 -7.81 0.36 9.00
C MET A 248 -8.14 0.66 10.47
N ALA A 249 -7.18 0.47 11.37
CA ALA A 249 -7.33 0.73 12.80
C ALA A 249 -7.66 2.20 13.13
N VAL A 250 -7.09 3.15 12.37
CA VAL A 250 -7.27 4.59 12.63
C VAL A 250 -8.37 5.19 11.74
N LYS A 251 -8.37 4.92 10.43
CA LYS A 251 -9.30 5.57 9.47
C LYS A 251 -10.71 5.03 9.55
N GLU A 252 -10.88 3.74 9.84
CA GLU A 252 -12.21 3.14 10.03
C GLU A 252 -12.57 2.98 11.51
N GLU A 253 -11.70 3.42 12.42
CA GLU A 253 -11.83 3.24 13.87
C GLU A 253 -12.09 1.77 14.28
N ASP A 254 -11.55 0.80 13.53
CA ASP A 254 -11.74 -0.62 13.81
C ASP A 254 -10.93 -1.02 15.06
N LYS A 255 -11.63 -1.13 16.20
CA LYS A 255 -11.06 -1.53 17.49
C LYS A 255 -10.42 -2.92 17.46
N PHE A 256 -10.97 -3.84 16.68
CA PHE A 256 -10.40 -5.20 16.59
C PHE A 256 -9.07 -5.15 15.85
N VAL A 257 -9.04 -4.49 14.68
CA VAL A 257 -7.82 -4.33 13.90
C VAL A 257 -6.77 -3.51 14.66
N SER A 258 -7.19 -2.52 15.45
CA SER A 258 -6.30 -1.76 16.34
C SER A 258 -5.58 -2.63 17.39
N ARG A 259 -6.29 -3.58 18.01
CA ARG A 259 -5.66 -4.55 18.94
C ARG A 259 -4.70 -5.50 18.20
N LEU A 260 -5.11 -5.99 17.03
CA LEU A 260 -4.30 -6.86 16.20
C LEU A 260 -3.00 -6.16 15.77
N ALA A 261 -3.12 -4.92 15.27
CA ALA A 261 -1.97 -4.12 14.83
C ALA A 261 -0.98 -3.88 15.97
N GLU A 262 -1.47 -3.58 17.19
CA GLU A 262 -0.61 -3.45 18.38
C GLU A 262 0.17 -4.72 18.70
N ASP A 263 -0.51 -5.87 18.74
CA ASP A 263 0.13 -7.12 19.14
C ASP A 263 1.18 -7.55 18.10
N LEU A 264 0.84 -7.45 16.80
CA LEU A 264 1.79 -7.71 15.71
C LEU A 264 2.99 -6.76 15.75
N PHE A 265 2.73 -5.47 15.93
CA PHE A 265 3.75 -4.44 16.04
C PHE A 265 4.71 -4.69 17.21
N THR A 266 4.19 -5.10 18.36
CA THR A 266 4.98 -5.42 19.55
C THR A 266 5.83 -6.68 19.32
N ARG A 267 5.26 -7.72 18.71
CA ARG A 267 5.95 -8.99 18.45
C ARG A 267 7.08 -8.87 17.43
N PHE A 268 6.89 -8.03 16.42
CA PHE A 268 7.91 -7.82 15.38
C PHE A 268 8.87 -6.69 15.68
N ASP A 269 8.76 -6.08 16.86
CA ASP A 269 9.59 -4.95 17.32
C ASP A 269 9.87 -3.96 16.18
N CYS A 270 8.82 -3.40 15.56
CA CYS A 270 9.02 -2.50 14.42
C CYS A 270 9.72 -1.19 14.83
N ARG A 271 9.99 -0.98 16.12
CA ARG A 271 10.84 0.09 16.67
C ARG A 271 12.33 -0.30 16.73
N SER A 272 12.67 -1.53 16.40
CA SER A 272 14.04 -2.03 16.44
C SER A 272 14.96 -1.16 15.57
N PRO A 273 16.04 -0.57 16.14
CA PRO A 273 17.02 0.20 15.37
C PRO A 273 17.69 -0.60 14.25
N PHE A 274 17.66 -1.94 14.34
CA PHE A 274 18.18 -2.84 13.31
C PHE A 274 17.28 -2.93 12.08
N LEU A 275 15.96 -2.80 12.26
CA LEU A 275 14.98 -2.72 11.17
C LEU A 275 14.86 -1.29 10.61
N GLU A 276 15.23 -0.28 11.40
CA GLU A 276 15.14 1.13 11.02
C GLU A 276 15.92 1.47 9.73
N LYS A 277 17.11 0.87 9.53
CA LYS A 277 17.97 1.19 8.37
C LYS A 277 17.49 0.57 7.05
N PRO A 278 17.13 -0.72 6.96
CA PRO A 278 16.62 -1.30 5.72
C PRO A 278 15.26 -0.72 5.30
N VAL A 279 14.36 -0.51 6.25
CA VAL A 279 12.99 -0.06 5.96
C VAL A 279 12.96 1.33 5.39
N ARG A 280 13.72 2.26 5.98
CA ARG A 280 13.83 3.65 5.49
C ARG A 280 14.40 3.77 4.09
N ARG A 281 15.02 2.71 3.55
CA ARG A 281 15.56 2.68 2.18
C ARG A 281 14.53 2.25 1.15
N ILE A 282 13.43 1.67 1.59
CA ILE A 282 12.28 1.34 0.75
C ILE A 282 11.51 2.63 0.50
N GLN A 283 10.91 2.72 -0.67
CA GLN A 283 10.02 3.82 -0.99
C GLN A 283 9.00 4.02 0.14
N ASN A 284 8.92 5.25 0.65
CA ASN A 284 8.07 5.67 1.78
C ASN A 284 8.31 4.96 3.12
N GLY A 285 9.45 4.30 3.33
CA GLY A 285 9.75 3.64 4.60
C GLY A 285 9.83 4.59 5.81
N ALA A 286 10.32 5.82 5.62
CA ALA A 286 10.29 6.86 6.66
C ALA A 286 8.86 7.27 7.04
N LEU A 287 7.96 7.34 6.05
CA LEU A 287 6.55 7.67 6.27
C LEU A 287 5.80 6.53 6.96
N PHE A 288 6.14 5.27 6.65
CA PHE A 288 5.68 4.12 7.43
C PHE A 288 6.11 4.23 8.90
N ALA A 289 7.38 4.54 9.18
CA ALA A 289 7.86 4.73 10.55
C ALA A 289 7.13 5.88 11.27
N ALA A 290 6.82 6.97 10.57
CA ALA A 290 6.01 8.06 11.11
C ALA A 290 4.56 7.63 11.42
N ARG A 291 3.92 6.82 10.56
CA ARG A 291 2.59 6.25 10.82
C ARG A 291 2.58 5.32 12.03
N VAL A 292 3.61 4.49 12.19
CA VAL A 292 3.79 3.65 13.37
C VAL A 292 3.86 4.49 14.64
N ALA A 293 4.70 5.54 14.65
CA ALA A 293 4.81 6.45 15.80
C ALA A 293 3.48 7.18 16.09
N LEU A 294 2.75 7.62 15.06
CA LEU A 294 1.43 8.22 15.23
C LEU A 294 0.41 7.25 15.81
N PHE A 295 0.45 5.98 15.40
CA PHE A 295 -0.46 4.96 15.93
C PHE A 295 -0.21 4.71 17.41
N ASP A 296 1.06 4.66 17.83
CA ASP A 296 1.42 4.59 19.25
C ASP A 296 0.90 5.79 20.04
N ALA A 297 1.12 7.00 19.52
CA ALA A 297 0.60 8.22 20.13
C ALA A 297 -0.94 8.19 20.24
N TYR A 298 -1.62 7.80 19.17
CA TYR A 298 -3.07 7.64 19.11
C TYR A 298 -3.58 6.70 20.21
N ARG A 299 -2.93 5.55 20.37
CA ARG A 299 -3.29 4.56 21.39
C ARG A 299 -3.05 5.06 22.81
N HIS A 300 -1.91 5.71 23.07
CA HIS A 300 -1.62 6.28 24.37
C HIS A 300 -2.63 7.36 24.75
N VAL A 301 -3.00 8.25 23.82
CA VAL A 301 -4.04 9.25 24.06
C VAL A 301 -5.40 8.60 24.31
N LYS A 302 -5.79 7.57 23.55
CA LYS A 302 -7.04 6.81 23.79
C LYS A 302 -7.05 6.11 25.15
N SER A 303 -5.91 5.56 25.58
CA SER A 303 -5.75 4.96 26.91
C SER A 303 -5.93 6.00 28.01
N MET A 304 -5.26 7.15 27.91
CA MET A 304 -5.44 8.27 28.84
C MET A 304 -6.89 8.79 28.85
N LEU A 305 -7.55 8.86 27.70
CA LEU A 305 -8.96 9.26 27.59
C LEU A 305 -9.93 8.28 28.29
N THR A 306 -9.55 7.00 28.38
CA THR A 306 -10.37 5.98 29.06
C THR A 306 -10.29 6.11 30.58
N ASP A 307 -9.16 6.56 31.11
CA ASP A 307 -8.92 6.74 32.54
C ASP A 307 -8.26 8.09 32.85
N CYS A 308 -8.97 9.19 32.52
CA CYS A 308 -8.45 10.56 32.68
C CYS A 308 -8.18 10.95 34.14
N ARG A 309 -8.75 10.20 35.09
CA ARG A 309 -8.65 10.46 36.54
C ARG A 309 -7.62 9.56 37.23
N ALA A 310 -6.92 8.71 36.49
CA ALA A 310 -5.78 7.97 37.03
C ALA A 310 -4.72 8.93 37.60
N SER A 311 -3.85 8.40 38.46
CA SER A 311 -2.80 9.22 39.06
C SER A 311 -1.87 9.78 37.97
N SER A 312 -1.39 11.02 38.18
CA SER A 312 -0.46 11.63 37.22
C SER A 312 0.76 10.73 36.96
N SER A 313 1.25 10.01 37.97
CA SER A 313 2.40 9.11 37.84
C SER A 313 2.18 7.94 36.88
N SER A 314 0.94 7.46 36.72
CA SER A 314 0.63 6.39 35.75
C SER A 314 0.38 6.93 34.34
N LEU A 315 -0.09 8.18 34.23
CA LEU A 315 -0.38 8.83 32.96
C LEU A 315 0.86 9.48 32.31
N THR A 316 1.81 9.94 33.11
CA THR A 316 3.04 10.62 32.63
C THR A 316 3.80 9.81 31.57
N PRO A 317 4.11 8.51 31.76
CA PRO A 317 4.84 7.73 30.75
C PRO A 317 4.09 7.62 29.42
N LEU A 318 2.75 7.60 29.46
CA LEU A 318 1.93 7.56 28.24
C LEU A 318 2.06 8.88 27.46
N MET A 319 2.03 10.02 28.15
CA MET A 319 2.20 11.33 27.52
C MET A 319 3.64 11.54 27.01
N GLU A 320 4.66 11.07 27.73
CA GLU A 320 6.05 11.12 27.26
C GLU A 320 6.24 10.36 25.94
N ASN A 321 5.61 9.19 25.80
CA ASN A 321 5.61 8.44 24.54
C ASN A 321 4.88 9.19 23.41
N VAL A 322 3.78 9.89 23.71
CA VAL A 322 3.07 10.74 22.73
C VAL A 322 3.98 11.86 22.23
N VAL A 323 4.65 12.57 23.15
CA VAL A 323 5.58 13.65 22.81
C VAL A 323 6.77 13.13 21.98
N LEU A 324 7.36 12.00 22.38
CA LEU A 324 8.43 11.35 21.64
C LEU A 324 8.00 11.00 20.21
N ALA A 325 6.81 10.42 20.04
CA ALA A 325 6.26 10.11 18.73
C ALA A 325 6.12 11.37 17.87
N LEU A 326 5.55 12.46 18.40
CA LEU A 326 5.41 13.75 17.70
C LEU A 326 6.77 14.32 17.25
N TYR A 327 7.82 14.18 18.06
CA TYR A 327 9.17 14.56 17.64
C TYR A 327 9.73 13.68 16.52
N ILE A 328 9.48 12.37 16.54
CA ILE A 328 9.85 11.46 15.44
C ILE A 328 9.15 11.91 14.16
N ILE A 329 7.84 12.14 14.20
CA ILE A 329 7.03 12.56 13.06
C ILE A 329 7.57 13.87 12.47
N ARG A 330 7.82 14.87 13.33
CA ARG A 330 8.43 16.15 12.92
C ARG A 330 9.76 15.94 12.19
N ARG A 331 10.61 15.05 12.72
CA ARG A 331 11.92 14.73 12.11
C ARG A 331 11.75 14.07 10.74
N GLU A 332 10.91 13.03 10.65
CA GLU A 332 10.73 12.28 9.40
C GLU A 332 10.11 13.13 8.29
N MET A 333 9.25 14.09 8.62
CA MET A 333 8.56 14.93 7.63
C MET A 333 9.39 16.13 7.14
N LYS A 334 10.42 16.55 7.89
CA LYS A 334 11.14 17.81 7.67
C LYS A 334 11.71 17.97 6.26
N ASP A 335 12.20 16.88 5.67
CA ASP A 335 12.94 16.91 4.40
C ASP A 335 12.14 16.34 3.22
N ILE A 336 10.86 16.01 3.43
CA ILE A 336 10.02 15.43 2.38
C ILE A 336 9.20 16.53 1.70
N LYS A 337 9.43 16.69 0.40
CA LYS A 337 8.77 17.69 -0.44
C LYS A 337 7.24 17.52 -0.40
N GLY A 338 6.51 18.60 -0.13
CA GLY A 338 5.04 18.61 -0.07
C GLY A 338 4.44 18.43 1.33
N LEU A 339 5.25 18.15 2.36
CA LEU A 339 4.80 17.97 3.75
C LEU A 339 4.83 19.25 4.60
N ASN A 340 5.20 20.39 4.02
CA ASN A 340 5.33 21.67 4.73
C ASN A 340 4.04 22.10 5.45
N GLU A 341 2.88 21.83 4.84
CA GLU A 341 1.57 22.19 5.41
C GLU A 341 1.26 21.44 6.71
N GLN A 342 1.91 20.30 6.93
CA GLN A 342 1.69 19.46 8.11
C GLN A 342 2.64 19.78 9.27
N VAL A 343 3.65 20.65 9.06
CA VAL A 343 4.54 21.10 10.14
C VAL A 343 3.74 21.85 11.20
N ALA A 344 2.83 22.75 10.81
CA ALA A 344 2.01 23.50 11.76
C ALA A 344 1.07 22.60 12.60
N PRO A 345 0.31 21.65 12.02
CA PRO A 345 -0.42 20.64 12.80
C PRO A 345 0.44 19.88 13.82
N VAL A 346 1.67 19.50 13.47
CA VAL A 346 2.58 18.79 14.39
C VAL A 346 3.02 19.69 15.55
N GLU A 347 3.35 20.96 15.29
CA GLU A 347 3.69 21.92 16.34
C GLU A 347 2.49 22.23 17.25
N HIS A 348 1.27 22.33 16.69
CA HIS A 348 0.05 22.47 17.48
C HIS A 348 -0.21 21.23 18.36
N ALA A 349 0.05 20.02 17.84
CA ALA A 349 -0.05 18.80 18.61
C ALA A 349 0.96 18.80 19.78
N LEU A 350 2.21 19.18 19.54
CA LEU A 350 3.25 19.29 20.59
C LEU A 350 2.85 20.27 21.68
N ALA A 351 2.43 21.49 21.32
CA ALA A 351 1.99 22.50 22.29
C ALA A 351 0.75 22.05 23.09
N THR A 352 -0.16 21.30 22.45
CA THR A 352 -1.33 20.72 23.12
C THR A 352 -0.91 19.61 24.08
N ALA A 353 0.07 18.78 23.71
CA ALA A 353 0.62 17.74 24.57
C ALA A 353 1.30 18.35 25.82
N ASP A 354 2.09 19.41 25.68
CA ASP A 354 2.70 20.12 26.81
C ASP A 354 1.62 20.69 27.76
N THR A 355 0.57 21.28 27.20
CA THR A 355 -0.55 21.80 27.99
C THR A 355 -1.33 20.69 28.71
N ALA A 356 -1.52 19.54 28.05
CA ALA A 356 -2.17 18.38 28.64
C ALA A 356 -1.31 17.76 29.75
N PHE A 357 0.01 17.68 29.56
CA PHE A 357 0.98 17.13 30.50
C PHE A 357 0.88 17.81 31.88
N LEU A 358 0.81 19.14 31.90
CA LEU A 358 0.67 19.93 33.13
C LEU A 358 -0.65 19.72 33.89
N ARG A 359 -1.63 19.06 33.26
CA ARG A 359 -3.00 18.91 33.78
C ARG A 359 -3.41 17.45 34.01
N LEU A 360 -2.50 16.49 33.79
CA LEU A 360 -2.77 15.06 33.94
C LEU A 360 -3.36 14.74 35.32
N GLY A 361 -4.31 13.80 35.36
CA GLY A 361 -5.05 13.44 36.57
C GLY A 361 -6.13 14.46 36.99
N SER A 362 -6.45 15.44 36.15
CA SER A 362 -7.55 16.39 36.38
C SER A 362 -8.58 16.37 35.24
N GLU A 363 -9.82 16.76 35.53
CA GLU A 363 -10.88 16.89 34.50
C GLU A 363 -10.51 17.87 33.38
N LYS A 364 -9.62 18.83 33.68
CA LYS A 364 -9.14 19.82 32.70
C LYS A 364 -8.21 19.21 31.65
N ALA A 365 -7.66 18.01 31.86
CA ALA A 365 -6.85 17.31 30.85
C ALA A 365 -7.70 16.71 29.73
N GLU A 366 -8.93 16.29 30.03
CA GLU A 366 -9.77 15.53 29.10
C GLU A 366 -10.01 16.27 27.78
N GLN A 367 -10.32 17.57 27.86
CA GLN A 367 -10.51 18.39 26.66
C GLN A 367 -9.23 18.53 25.83
N HIS A 368 -8.08 18.71 26.48
CA HIS A 368 -6.79 18.80 25.78
C HIS A 368 -6.41 17.46 25.16
N LEU A 369 -6.68 16.34 25.82
CA LEU A 369 -6.46 15.00 25.27
C LEU A 369 -7.36 14.74 24.05
N ARG A 370 -8.61 15.20 24.05
CA ARG A 370 -9.49 15.14 22.87
C ARG A 370 -8.95 15.97 21.71
N THR A 371 -8.51 17.19 21.98
CA THR A 371 -7.90 18.06 20.97
C THR A 371 -6.62 17.44 20.40
N LEU A 372 -5.75 16.91 21.27
CA LEU A 372 -4.53 16.21 20.89
C LEU A 372 -4.82 14.98 20.02
N ASN A 373 -5.82 14.17 20.39
CA ASN A 373 -6.28 13.04 19.58
C ASN A 373 -6.73 13.51 18.18
N GLY A 374 -7.45 14.64 18.10
CA GLY A 374 -7.87 15.23 16.83
C GLY A 374 -6.70 15.61 15.93
N TYR A 375 -5.65 16.24 16.48
CA TYR A 375 -4.43 16.54 15.73
C TYR A 375 -3.71 15.27 15.27
N ILE A 376 -3.53 14.27 16.14
CA ILE A 376 -2.88 13.00 15.80
C ILE A 376 -3.62 12.30 14.65
N VAL A 377 -4.95 12.20 14.71
CA VAL A 377 -5.76 11.58 13.65
C VAL A 377 -5.68 12.37 12.34
N THR A 378 -5.59 13.71 12.41
CA THR A 378 -5.44 14.58 11.24
C THR A 378 -4.10 14.32 10.54
N ILE A 379 -3.00 14.33 11.30
CA ILE A 379 -1.65 14.07 10.77
C ILE A 379 -1.57 12.64 10.23
N PHE A 380 -2.13 11.66 10.96
CA PHE A 380 -2.17 10.27 10.50
C PHE A 380 -2.92 10.14 9.18
N THR A 381 -4.10 10.76 9.08
CA THR A 381 -4.90 10.75 7.84
C THR A 381 -4.14 11.32 6.66
N PHE A 382 -3.38 12.41 6.86
CA PHE A 382 -2.55 12.96 5.81
C PHE A 382 -1.45 11.97 5.39
N LEU A 383 -0.74 11.37 6.36
CA LEU A 383 0.30 10.38 6.08
C LEU A 383 -0.24 9.04 5.54
N SER A 384 -1.55 8.83 5.58
CA SER A 384 -2.25 7.73 4.91
C SER A 384 -2.68 8.07 3.49
N ALA A 385 -2.25 9.19 2.89
CA ALA A 385 -2.50 9.40 1.47
C ALA A 385 -1.85 8.27 0.63
N PRO A 386 -2.50 7.80 -0.45
CA PRO A 386 -2.05 6.65 -1.25
C PRO A 386 -0.58 6.69 -1.66
N GLU A 387 -0.11 7.87 -2.07
CA GLU A 387 1.25 8.15 -2.51
C GLU A 387 2.31 7.96 -1.41
N PHE A 388 1.90 7.91 -0.14
CA PHE A 388 2.77 7.78 1.03
C PHE A 388 2.80 6.36 1.61
N HIS A 389 2.10 5.41 1.02
CA HIS A 389 2.07 4.03 1.50
C HIS A 389 3.41 3.32 1.27
N LEU A 390 3.74 2.35 2.13
CA LEU A 390 4.99 1.62 2.02
C LEU A 390 5.11 0.93 0.66
N ALA A 391 6.28 1.12 0.03
CA ALA A 391 6.62 0.61 -1.30
C ALA A 391 5.74 1.13 -2.44
N VAL A 392 5.08 2.28 -2.27
CA VAL A 392 4.21 2.89 -3.28
C VAL A 392 4.83 4.16 -3.84
N HIS A 393 4.71 4.37 -5.14
CA HIS A 393 5.08 5.60 -5.83
C HIS A 393 3.82 6.39 -6.20
N SER A 394 3.92 7.72 -6.19
CA SER A 394 2.95 8.56 -6.89
C SER A 394 3.20 8.45 -8.39
N ARG A 395 2.12 8.22 -9.16
CA ARG A 395 2.10 8.52 -10.58
C ARG A 395 1.94 10.03 -10.66
N ASP A 396 3.05 10.76 -10.84
CA ASP A 396 2.94 12.14 -11.28
C ASP A 396 2.05 12.17 -12.53
N ASN A 397 1.10 13.10 -12.56
CA ASN A 397 -0.03 13.16 -13.50
C ASN A 397 0.38 13.51 -14.96
N ARG A 398 1.47 12.92 -15.45
CA ARG A 398 1.96 13.02 -16.83
C ARG A 398 2.20 11.66 -17.49
N ALA A 399 1.74 10.57 -16.86
CA ALA A 399 1.70 9.25 -17.48
C ALA A 399 0.37 8.53 -17.16
N ASP A 400 -0.39 8.30 -18.23
CA ASP A 400 -1.40 7.25 -18.39
C ASP A 400 -2.82 7.48 -17.83
N VAL A 401 -3.61 8.23 -18.61
CA VAL A 401 -5.02 7.89 -18.84
C VAL A 401 -5.06 6.98 -20.07
N ALA A 402 -5.60 5.77 -19.91
CA ALA A 402 -5.88 4.86 -21.02
C ALA A 402 -6.91 5.51 -21.96
N GLY A 403 -6.49 5.79 -23.19
CA GLY A 403 -7.35 6.37 -24.24
C GLY A 403 -6.68 7.52 -24.99
N GLY A 404 -5.62 7.22 -25.74
CA GLY A 404 -4.90 8.20 -26.56
C GLY A 404 -3.72 8.83 -25.83
N LYS A 405 -2.52 8.65 -26.38
CA LYS A 405 -1.33 9.39 -25.90
C LYS A 405 -1.62 10.88 -26.06
N MET A 406 -1.70 11.63 -24.96
CA MET A 406 -1.86 13.10 -24.98
C MET A 406 -0.50 13.80 -24.95
N CYS A 407 -0.48 15.08 -25.35
CA CYS A 407 0.70 15.92 -25.24
C CYS A 407 1.01 16.20 -23.76
N GLY A 408 2.25 15.98 -23.35
CA GLY A 408 2.73 16.24 -22.01
C GLY A 408 3.03 17.71 -21.73
N ASN A 409 2.85 18.61 -22.70
CA ASN A 409 2.92 20.06 -22.47
C ASN A 409 1.58 20.54 -21.88
N PRO A 410 1.54 21.04 -20.64
CA PRO A 410 0.31 21.48 -19.97
C PRO A 410 -0.36 22.69 -20.65
N LYS A 411 0.36 23.39 -21.54
CA LYS A 411 -0.17 24.53 -22.30
C LYS A 411 -0.73 24.14 -23.67
N CYS A 412 -0.67 22.86 -24.04
CA CYS A 412 -1.15 22.37 -25.34
C CYS A 412 -2.65 22.07 -25.32
N ALA A 413 -3.36 22.47 -26.37
CA ALA A 413 -4.80 22.17 -26.54
C ALA A 413 -5.09 20.71 -26.94
N ASN A 414 -4.05 19.89 -27.20
CA ASN A 414 -4.14 18.47 -27.57
C ASN A 414 -4.89 18.16 -28.88
N ASP A 415 -4.85 19.05 -29.87
CA ASP A 415 -5.57 18.88 -31.14
C ASP A 415 -4.94 17.87 -32.13
N ALA A 416 -3.75 17.33 -31.83
CA ALA A 416 -3.05 16.45 -32.75
C ALA A 416 -3.48 14.98 -32.61
N LYS A 417 -3.91 14.37 -33.74
CA LYS A 417 -4.30 12.95 -33.81
C LYS A 417 -3.15 11.97 -33.54
N ASN A 418 -1.91 12.42 -33.76
CA ASN A 418 -0.70 11.62 -33.55
C ASN A 418 0.25 12.39 -32.65
N VAL A 419 0.69 11.77 -31.55
CA VAL A 419 1.73 12.31 -30.69
C VAL A 419 2.99 11.45 -30.77
N ALA A 420 4.14 12.10 -30.80
CA ALA A 420 5.44 11.46 -30.80
C ALA A 420 5.94 11.34 -29.36
N THR A 421 6.38 10.16 -28.97
CA THR A 421 7.00 9.94 -27.66
C THR A 421 8.41 10.53 -27.64
N CYS A 422 8.79 11.17 -26.54
CA CYS A 422 10.11 11.74 -26.36
C CYS A 422 11.19 10.65 -26.43
N GLY A 423 12.09 10.72 -27.41
CA GLY A 423 13.16 9.74 -27.60
C GLY A 423 14.26 9.76 -26.52
N GLY A 424 14.12 10.57 -25.47
CA GLY A 424 14.99 10.51 -24.30
C GLY A 424 14.45 9.61 -23.20
N CYS A 425 13.25 9.93 -22.72
CA CYS A 425 12.62 9.24 -21.60
C CYS A 425 11.70 8.10 -22.00
N HIS A 426 11.26 8.08 -23.27
CA HIS A 426 10.20 7.20 -23.79
C HIS A 426 8.89 7.20 -22.98
N ALA A 427 8.71 8.15 -22.06
CA ALA A 427 7.61 8.20 -21.10
C ALA A 427 6.63 9.36 -21.35
N THR A 428 7.11 10.51 -21.82
CA THR A 428 6.26 11.66 -22.15
C THR A 428 6.07 11.76 -23.66
N SER A 429 4.85 12.05 -24.13
CA SER A 429 4.55 12.23 -25.56
C SER A 429 4.18 13.67 -25.88
N TYR A 430 4.42 14.13 -27.11
CA TYR A 430 4.14 15.50 -27.55
C TYR A 430 3.48 15.51 -28.93
N CYS A 431 2.57 16.45 -29.17
CA CYS A 431 2.03 16.71 -30.51
C CYS A 431 3.12 17.05 -31.54
N GLY A 432 4.26 17.59 -31.08
CA GLY A 432 5.41 17.90 -31.92
C GLY A 432 6.55 18.53 -31.14
N ILE A 433 7.64 18.84 -31.85
CA ILE A 433 8.83 19.51 -31.32
C ILE A 433 8.51 20.83 -30.59
N PRO A 434 7.60 21.70 -31.08
CA PRO A 434 7.30 22.96 -30.39
C PRO A 434 6.76 22.77 -28.96
N CYS A 435 5.86 21.80 -28.76
CA CYS A 435 5.33 21.49 -27.43
C CYS A 435 6.40 20.87 -26.51
N ARG A 436 7.32 20.08 -27.06
CA ARG A 436 8.44 19.53 -26.30
C ARG A 436 9.37 20.63 -25.82
N ASP A 437 9.70 21.58 -26.70
CA ASP A 437 10.67 22.64 -26.42
C ASP A 437 10.09 23.67 -25.45
N GLU A 438 8.80 23.99 -25.56
CA GLU A 438 8.10 24.83 -24.58
C GLU A 438 8.02 24.18 -23.19
N HIS A 439 7.82 22.86 -23.14
CA HIS A 439 7.82 22.08 -21.91
C HIS A 439 9.24 21.71 -21.43
N TRP A 440 10.29 22.03 -22.19
CA TRP A 440 11.63 21.48 -21.96
C TRP A 440 12.23 21.85 -20.60
N GLU A 441 12.02 23.07 -20.13
CA GLU A 441 12.57 23.53 -18.86
C GLU A 441 12.04 22.74 -17.65
N GLU A 442 10.77 22.32 -17.70
CA GLU A 442 10.16 21.44 -16.69
C GLU A 442 10.45 19.96 -16.95
N HIS A 443 10.57 19.56 -18.22
CA HIS A 443 10.75 18.17 -18.63
C HIS A 443 12.20 17.67 -18.53
N LYS A 444 13.20 18.53 -18.67
CA LYS A 444 14.61 18.14 -18.87
C LYS A 444 15.17 17.27 -17.73
N SER A 445 14.80 17.56 -16.49
CA SER A 445 15.23 16.79 -15.31
C SER A 445 14.64 15.38 -15.36
N PHE A 446 13.33 15.26 -15.57
CA PHE A 446 12.64 13.99 -15.77
C PHE A 446 13.17 13.23 -17.01
N CYS A 447 13.48 13.94 -18.09
CA CYS A 447 13.97 13.36 -19.33
C CYS A 447 15.34 12.71 -19.15
N ALA A 448 16.27 13.43 -18.49
CA ALA A 448 17.59 12.93 -18.16
C ALA A 448 17.52 11.74 -17.20
N GLU A 449 16.64 11.82 -16.20
CA GLU A 449 16.40 10.75 -15.24
C GLU A 449 15.89 9.48 -15.93
N MET A 450 14.84 9.57 -16.74
CA MET A 450 14.29 8.43 -17.47
C MET A 450 15.23 7.88 -18.54
N ARG A 451 16.01 8.72 -19.23
CA ARG A 451 17.03 8.27 -20.20
C ARG A 451 18.12 7.43 -19.52
N SER A 452 18.54 7.81 -18.31
CA SER A 452 19.51 7.03 -17.53
C SER A 452 18.97 5.66 -17.11
N ARG A 453 17.63 5.50 -17.03
CA ARG A 453 16.93 4.25 -16.69
C ARG A 453 16.80 3.26 -17.87
N MET A 454 17.13 3.66 -19.10
CA MET A 454 16.96 2.83 -20.31
C MET A 454 18.28 2.31 -20.91
N ALA A 455 19.43 2.67 -20.32
CA ALA A 455 20.71 2.11 -20.74
C ALA A 455 20.76 0.61 -20.39
N THR A 456 20.99 -0.24 -21.39
CA THR A 456 21.08 -1.70 -21.21
C THR A 456 22.30 -2.04 -20.35
N PRO A 457 22.15 -2.78 -19.23
CA PRO A 457 23.30 -3.31 -18.50
C PRO A 457 24.01 -4.36 -19.37
N ALA A 458 25.34 -4.36 -19.33
CA ALA A 458 26.15 -5.35 -20.07
C ALA A 458 25.78 -6.79 -19.66
N GLU A 459 25.77 -7.71 -20.63
CA GLU A 459 25.61 -9.15 -20.39
C GLU A 459 26.77 -9.69 -19.53
N ILE A 460 26.45 -10.33 -18.40
CA ILE A 460 27.46 -10.89 -17.47
C ILE A 460 27.47 -12.41 -17.60
N LYS A 461 28.66 -12.97 -17.89
CA LYS A 461 28.90 -14.42 -17.92
C LYS A 461 28.95 -14.98 -16.50
N MET A 462 28.18 -16.04 -16.25
CA MET A 462 28.13 -16.75 -14.97
C MET A 462 29.49 -17.42 -14.66
N ALA A 463 29.98 -17.27 -13.44
CA ALA A 463 31.09 -18.06 -12.92
C ALA A 463 30.65 -18.76 -11.63
N ASP A 464 30.75 -20.09 -11.62
CA ASP A 464 30.43 -20.93 -10.47
C ASP A 464 31.52 -20.79 -9.40
N ALA A 465 31.20 -20.15 -8.28
CA ALA A 465 32.07 -20.12 -7.09
C ALA A 465 31.36 -20.73 -5.87
N PRO A 466 32.05 -21.59 -5.10
CA PRO A 466 31.44 -22.28 -3.96
C PRO A 466 31.19 -21.34 -2.77
N ILE A 467 30.00 -21.48 -2.19
CA ILE A 467 29.48 -20.72 -1.04
C ILE A 467 30.36 -20.98 0.20
N ARG A 468 30.87 -19.91 0.83
CA ARG A 468 31.54 -19.99 2.15
C ARG A 468 30.66 -19.38 3.23
N VAL A 469 30.25 -20.21 4.19
CA VAL A 469 29.48 -19.79 5.37
C VAL A 469 30.44 -19.33 6.49
N LEU A 470 30.17 -18.18 7.09
CA LEU A 470 30.94 -17.69 8.26
C LEU A 470 30.59 -18.53 9.50
N LYS A 471 31.61 -19.08 10.17
CA LYS A 471 31.43 -19.83 11.43
C LYS A 471 30.99 -18.90 12.56
N PRO A 472 30.07 -19.34 13.44
CA PRO A 472 29.66 -18.55 14.59
C PRO A 472 30.82 -18.37 15.58
N VAL A 473 30.98 -17.14 16.07
CA VAL A 473 31.95 -16.79 17.11
C VAL A 473 31.38 -17.27 18.44
N GLY A 474 32.06 -18.22 19.09
CA GLY A 474 31.68 -18.68 20.42
C GLY A 474 31.86 -17.57 21.45
N PHE A 475 30.81 -17.28 22.21
CA PHE A 475 30.91 -16.46 23.41
C PHE A 475 31.66 -17.25 24.50
N LYS A 476 32.71 -16.66 25.07
CA LYS A 476 33.35 -17.10 26.31
C LYS A 476 32.83 -16.29 27.47
#